data_AF-A0A949LPA9-F1
#
_entry.id   AF-A0A949LPA9-F1
#
_cell.length_a   1.000
_cell.length_b   1.000
_cell.length_c   1.000
_cell.angle_alpha   90.00
_cell.angle_beta   90.00
_cell.angle_gamma   90.00
#
_symmetry.space_group_name_H-M   'P 1'
#
loop_
_entity.id
_entity.type
_entity.pdbx_description
1 polymer ?
#
loop_
_entity_poly.entity_id
_entity_poly.type
_entity_poly.pdbx_seq_one_letter_code
_entity_poly.pdbx_strand_id
1 'polypeptide(L)'
;MTPGEWRIVEAVRHGMSNREIAARRGISLDAVKYHVANALQKLGLAGRRELRRWDGVARDTALSSQETRMGMELNMGPLGQIARRVKDIEAARRALL
;
A
#
# COMPACT_ATOMS: atom_id res chain seq x y z
N MET A 1 -9.39 -6.11 7.17
CA MET A 1 -9.51 -4.64 7.11
C MET A 1 -10.08 -4.22 5.76
N THR A 2 -10.88 -3.17 5.72
CA THR A 2 -11.38 -2.59 4.45
C THR A 2 -10.32 -1.69 3.79
N PRO A 3 -10.45 -1.38 2.48
CA PRO A 3 -9.55 -0.42 1.82
C PRO A 3 -9.56 0.97 2.49
N GLY A 4 -10.69 1.39 3.06
CA GLY A 4 -10.79 2.63 3.83
C GLY A 4 -9.96 2.60 5.12
N GLU A 5 -9.98 1.49 5.85
CA GLU A 5 -9.17 1.32 7.06
C GLU A 5 -7.69 1.32 6.75
N TRP A 6 -7.27 0.60 5.70
CA TRP A 6 -5.87 0.58 5.25
C TRP A 6 -5.34 1.96 4.91
N ARG A 7 -6.15 2.74 4.21
CA ARG A 7 -5.90 4.14 3.88
C ARG A 7 -5.69 5.02 5.11
N ILE A 8 -6.41 4.77 6.20
CA ILE A 8 -6.25 5.50 7.46
C ILE A 8 -4.97 5.04 8.18
N VAL A 9 -4.73 3.73 8.25
CA VAL A 9 -3.53 3.16 8.86
C VAL A 9 -2.26 3.72 8.22
N GLU A 10 -2.19 3.75 6.89
CA GLU A 10 -1.01 4.27 6.18
C GLU A 10 -0.75 5.75 6.48
N ALA A 11 -1.82 6.56 6.53
CA ALA A 11 -1.68 7.96 6.89
C ALA A 11 -1.19 8.16 8.34
N VAL A 12 -1.63 7.31 9.27
CA VAL A 12 -1.13 7.31 10.66
C VAL A 12 0.33 6.90 10.75
N ARG A 13 0.77 5.90 9.96
CA ARG A 13 2.18 5.47 9.86
C ARG A 13 3.07 6.59 9.34
N HIS A 14 2.59 7.37 8.38
CA HIS A 14 3.25 8.60 7.91
C HIS A 14 3.15 9.79 8.89
N GLY A 15 2.55 9.59 10.07
CA GLY A 15 2.52 10.59 11.13
C GLY A 15 1.35 11.57 11.11
N MET A 16 0.51 11.56 10.07
CA MET A 16 -0.59 12.51 9.88
C MET A 16 -1.63 12.44 11.00
N SER A 17 -1.93 13.56 11.64
CA SER A 17 -3.01 13.71 12.62
C SER A 17 -4.39 13.39 12.05
N ASN A 18 -5.37 13.11 12.91
CA ASN A 18 -6.73 12.81 12.44
C ASN A 18 -7.36 13.98 11.66
N ARG A 19 -6.98 15.23 11.97
CA ARG A 19 -7.44 16.42 11.25
C ARG A 19 -6.87 16.49 9.83
N GLU A 20 -5.56 16.24 9.68
CA GLU A 20 -4.91 16.18 8.36
C GLU A 20 -5.47 15.04 7.51
N ILE A 21 -5.74 13.89 8.13
CA ILE A 21 -6.36 12.74 7.46
C ILE A 21 -7.77 13.10 6.98
N ALA A 22 -8.59 13.72 7.84
CA ALA A 22 -9.94 14.14 7.49
C ALA A 22 -9.93 15.11 6.31
N ALA A 23 -9.09 16.15 6.37
CA ALA A 23 -8.95 17.13 5.31
C ALA A 23 -8.49 16.50 3.98
N ARG A 24 -7.47 15.64 4.01
CA ARG A 24 -6.93 14.99 2.81
C ARG A 24 -7.88 13.98 2.18
N ARG A 25 -8.75 13.36 2.98
CA ARG A 25 -9.70 12.32 2.53
C ARG A 25 -11.08 12.88 2.18
N GLY A 26 -11.39 14.11 2.60
CA GLY A 26 -12.73 14.69 2.44
C GLY A 26 -13.80 14.00 3.29
N ILE A 27 -13.43 13.50 4.49
CA ILE A 27 -14.36 12.84 5.43
C ILE A 27 -14.36 13.53 6.78
N SER A 28 -15.38 13.29 7.60
CA SER A 28 -15.48 13.91 8.93
C SER A 28 -14.38 13.43 9.88
N LEU A 29 -14.04 14.28 10.86
CA LEU A 29 -13.08 13.93 11.90
C LEU A 29 -13.51 12.69 12.70
N ASP A 30 -14.81 12.52 12.94
CA ASP A 30 -15.36 11.39 13.66
C ASP A 30 -15.31 10.10 12.84
N ALA A 31 -15.49 10.18 11.50
CA ALA A 31 -15.23 9.04 10.62
C ALA A 31 -13.76 8.57 10.72
N VAL A 32 -12.81 9.52 10.78
CA VAL A 32 -11.39 9.17 10.99
C VAL A 32 -11.19 8.49 12.35
N LYS A 33 -11.75 9.03 13.44
CA LYS A 33 -11.64 8.40 14.77
C LYS A 33 -12.21 6.98 14.77
N TYR A 34 -13.38 6.79 14.17
CA TYR A 34 -14.03 5.50 14.03
C TYR A 34 -13.13 4.50 13.29
N HIS A 35 -12.57 4.89 12.13
CA HIS A 35 -11.67 4.03 11.38
C HIS A 35 -10.36 3.71 12.11
N VAL A 36 -9.78 4.67 12.84
CA VAL A 36 -8.60 4.42 13.68
C VAL A 36 -8.92 3.41 14.79
N ALA A 37 -10.04 3.57 15.49
CA ALA A 37 -10.45 2.65 16.54
C ALA A 37 -10.69 1.22 15.99
N ASN A 38 -11.38 1.11 14.85
CA ASN A 38 -11.63 -0.18 14.23
C ASN A 38 -10.33 -0.85 13.75
N ALA A 39 -9.38 -0.06 13.21
CA ALA A 39 -8.07 -0.57 12.83
C ALA A 39 -7.27 -1.07 14.04
N LEU A 40 -7.22 -0.31 15.14
CA LEU A 40 -6.55 -0.73 16.38
C LEU A 40 -7.14 -2.04 16.92
N GLN A 41 -8.47 -2.14 16.97
CA GLN A 41 -9.15 -3.35 17.43
C GLN A 41 -8.82 -4.56 16.55
N LYS A 42 -8.88 -4.39 15.21
CA LYS A 42 -8.60 -5.47 14.25
C LYS A 42 -7.14 -5.91 14.25
N LEU A 43 -6.22 -5.01 14.60
CA LEU A 43 -4.78 -5.29 14.64
C LEU A 43 -4.29 -5.67 16.04
N GLY A 44 -5.14 -5.62 17.06
CA GLY A 44 -4.76 -5.92 18.44
C GLY A 44 -3.77 -4.91 19.04
N LEU A 45 -3.81 -3.66 18.59
CA LEU A 45 -2.88 -2.62 19.02
C LEU A 45 -3.51 -1.73 20.10
N ALA A 46 -2.74 -1.38 21.12
CA ALA A 46 -3.19 -0.58 22.26
C ALA A 46 -3.38 0.90 21.92
N GLY A 47 -2.79 1.38 20.82
CA GLY A 47 -3.02 2.77 20.43
C GLY A 47 -2.22 3.27 19.24
N ARG A 48 -2.41 4.57 18.97
CA ARG A 48 -1.87 5.28 17.80
C ARG A 48 -0.35 5.18 17.65
N ARG A 49 0.40 5.15 18.76
CA ARG A 49 1.87 5.05 18.72
C ARG A 49 2.31 3.69 18.19
N GLU A 50 1.63 2.62 18.59
CA GLU A 50 1.87 1.27 18.07
C GLU A 50 1.43 1.18 16.62
N LEU A 51 0.24 1.71 16.29
CA LEU A 51 -0.24 1.76 14.90
C LEU A 51 0.73 2.51 13.97
N ARG A 52 1.41 3.54 14.47
CA ARG A 52 2.43 4.26 13.70
C ARG A 52 3.66 3.40 13.41
N ARG A 53 4.04 2.51 14.33
CA ARG A 53 5.22 1.64 14.20
C ARG A 53 4.90 0.29 13.55
N TRP A 54 3.62 -0.02 13.39
CA TRP A 54 3.17 -1.28 12.81
C TRP A 54 3.66 -1.43 11.37
N ASP A 55 4.22 -2.60 11.07
CA ASP A 55 4.93 -2.93 9.82
C ASP A 55 4.13 -3.83 8.88
N GLY A 56 2.94 -4.28 9.30
CA GLY A 56 2.08 -5.14 8.49
C GLY A 56 1.68 -4.51 7.14
N VAL A 57 1.60 -5.37 6.13
CA VAL A 57 1.27 -5.00 4.75
C VAL A 57 -0.13 -5.47 4.37
N ALA A 58 -0.80 -4.72 3.50
CA ALA A 58 -2.12 -5.13 3.02
C ALA A 58 -2.00 -6.33 2.08
N ARG A 59 -2.87 -7.34 2.26
CA ARG A 59 -2.91 -8.56 1.45
C ARG A 59 -3.16 -8.29 -0.04
N ASP A 60 -3.75 -7.15 -0.38
CA ASP A 60 -4.04 -6.78 -1.77
C ASP A 60 -2.93 -5.92 -2.39
N THR A 61 -1.78 -5.75 -1.72
CA THR A 61 -0.62 -5.04 -2.28
C THR A 61 0.18 -5.92 -3.21
N ALA A 62 0.86 -5.30 -4.18
CA ALA A 62 1.76 -5.98 -5.10
C ALA A 62 2.82 -6.85 -4.38
N LEU A 63 3.22 -6.46 -3.15
CA LEU A 63 4.12 -7.25 -2.29
C LEU A 63 3.51 -8.58 -1.83
N SER A 64 2.24 -8.60 -1.43
CA SER A 64 1.56 -9.84 -1.03
C SER A 64 1.28 -10.75 -2.23
N SER A 65 1.02 -10.15 -3.41
CA SER A 65 1.00 -10.90 -4.67
C SER A 65 2.37 -11.44 -5.08
N GLN A 66 3.46 -10.88 -4.56
CA GLN A 66 4.83 -11.35 -4.79
C GLN A 66 5.19 -12.55 -3.90
N GLU A 67 4.77 -12.57 -2.62
CA GLU A 67 5.00 -13.72 -1.72
C GLU A 67 4.40 -15.02 -2.26
N THR A 68 3.18 -14.98 -2.81
CA THR A 68 2.56 -16.16 -3.45
C THR A 68 3.31 -16.63 -4.71
N ARG A 69 4.00 -15.73 -5.42
CA ARG A 69 4.79 -16.07 -6.62
C ARG A 69 6.19 -16.57 -6.30
N MET A 70 6.73 -16.28 -5.12
CA MET A 70 8.08 -16.73 -4.71
C MET A 70 8.14 -18.22 -4.37
N GLY A 71 6.99 -18.88 -4.19
CA GLY A 71 6.90 -20.34 -4.00
C GLY A 71 6.94 -21.15 -5.31
N MET A 72 7.00 -20.50 -6.47
CA MET A 72 7.21 -21.19 -7.74
C MET A 72 8.72 -21.23 -8.00
N GLU A 73 9.31 -22.43 -8.01
CA GLU A 73 10.71 -22.63 -8.41
C GLU A 73 11.00 -21.83 -9.68
N LEU A 74 11.78 -20.77 -9.55
CA LEU A 74 12.25 -19.96 -10.65
C LEU A 74 13.38 -20.75 -11.33
N ASN A 75 13.03 -21.73 -12.15
CA ASN A 75 13.94 -22.21 -13.20
C ASN A 75 14.02 -21.12 -14.28
N MET A 76 14.70 -20.02 -13.96
CA MET A 76 15.12 -19.04 -14.95
C MET A 76 16.20 -19.67 -15.81
N GLY A 77 15.83 -20.12 -17.01
CA GLY A 77 16.76 -20.13 -18.14
C GLY A 77 17.27 -18.69 -18.41
N PRO A 78 18.24 -18.48 -19.31
CA PRO A 78 18.88 -17.17 -19.52
C PRO A 78 17.94 -16.21 -20.26
N LEU A 79 16.88 -15.78 -19.60
CA LEU A 79 15.97 -14.76 -20.06
C LEU A 79 16.39 -13.44 -19.43
N GLY A 80 17.07 -12.63 -20.23
CA GLY A 80 17.54 -11.30 -19.87
C GLY A 80 16.40 -10.41 -19.39
N GLN A 81 16.42 -10.07 -18.10
CA GLN A 81 15.62 -8.99 -17.56
C GLN A 81 16.20 -7.66 -18.06
N ILE A 82 15.45 -6.93 -18.90
CA ILE A 82 15.77 -5.54 -19.26
C ILE A 82 14.61 -4.65 -18.79
N ALA A 83 14.73 -4.11 -17.58
CA ALA A 83 13.96 -2.95 -17.16
C ALA A 83 14.71 -1.69 -17.62
N ARG A 84 14.35 -1.12 -18.76
CA ARG A 84 14.87 0.21 -19.16
C ARG A 84 13.85 1.30 -18.85
N ARG A 85 14.31 2.41 -18.27
CA ARG A 85 13.52 3.66 -18.23
C ARG A 85 13.46 4.24 -19.64
N VAL A 86 12.24 4.55 -20.09
CA VAL A 86 12.01 5.30 -21.33
C VAL A 86 11.74 6.75 -20.94
N LYS A 87 12.50 7.70 -21.52
CA LYS A 87 12.32 9.14 -21.29
C LYS A 87 11.35 9.80 -22.26
N ASP A 88 10.85 9.10 -23.28
CA ASP A 88 9.88 9.64 -24.23
C ASP A 88 9.06 8.52 -24.92
N ILE A 89 7.73 8.62 -24.87
CA ILE A 89 6.78 7.57 -25.28
C ILE A 89 6.54 7.55 -26.80
N GLU A 90 6.74 8.66 -27.51
CA GLU A 90 6.44 8.77 -28.95
C GLU A 90 7.31 7.87 -29.85
N ALA A 91 8.50 7.47 -29.39
CA ALA A 91 9.38 6.57 -30.13
C ALA A 91 8.91 5.09 -30.12
N ALA A 92 7.88 4.72 -29.35
CA ALA A 92 7.42 3.34 -29.25
C ALA A 92 6.49 2.88 -30.40
N ARG A 93 6.15 3.77 -31.36
CA ARG A 93 5.10 3.48 -32.36
C ARG A 93 5.59 2.99 -33.74
N ARG A 94 6.86 2.58 -33.90
CA ARG A 94 7.36 2.01 -35.16
C ARG A 94 8.23 0.78 -34.93
N ALA A 95 7.59 -0.35 -34.62
CA ALA A 95 8.16 -1.68 -34.85
C ALA A 95 7.09 -2.76 -34.67
N LEU A 96 6.02 -2.70 -35.47
CA LEU A 96 5.21 -3.87 -35.84
C LEU A 96 4.65 -3.62 -37.24
N LEU A 97 5.55 -3.67 -38.23
CA LEU A 97 5.25 -4.23 -39.55
C LEU A 97 5.85 -5.64 -39.54
#